data_AF-A0A292SSF4-F1
#
_entry.id   AF-A0A292SSF4-F1
#
_cell.length_a   1.000
_cell.length_b   1.000
_cell.length_c   1.000
_cell.angle_alpha   90.00
_cell.angle_beta   90.00
_cell.angle_gamma   90.00
#
_symmetry.space_group_name_H-M   'P 1'
#
loop_
_entity.id
_entity.type
_entity.pdbx_description
1 polymer ?
#
loop_
_entity_poly.entity_id
_entity_poly.type
_entity_poly.pdbx_seq_one_letter_code
_entity_poly.pdbx_strand_id
1 'polypeptide(L)'
;MKILFEKIKKLEQLEKVADEAEARYTEQPESEELGNAFDEAYKAEFDAYISTAKYIEYMTGGAVNFMTAKKLIQTKRAELLQLLA
;
A
#
# COMPACT_ATOMS: atom_id res chain seq x y z
N MET A 1 14.89 9.84 4.97
CA MET A 1 14.46 8.82 3.98
C MET A 1 14.02 7.50 4.60
N LYS A 2 14.58 7.08 5.75
CA LYS A 2 14.16 5.88 6.51
C LYS A 2 12.63 5.73 6.68
N ILE A 3 11.91 6.81 6.98
CA ILE A 3 10.44 6.79 7.11
C ILE A 3 9.74 6.38 5.82
N LEU A 4 10.20 6.86 4.65
CA LEU A 4 9.61 6.46 3.37
C LEU A 4 9.87 4.98 3.09
N PHE A 5 11.09 4.50 3.36
CA PHE A 5 11.44 3.09 3.23
C PHE A 5 10.52 2.20 4.08
N GLU A 6 10.35 2.54 5.36
CA GLU A 6 9.48 1.81 6.29
C GLU A 6 8.02 1.82 5.85
N LYS A 7 7.53 2.95 5.34
CA LYS A 7 6.18 3.06 4.79
C LYS A 7 5.97 2.17 3.57
N ILE A 8 6.91 2.16 2.62
CA ILE A 8 6.84 1.28 1.45
C ILE A 8 6.89 -0.19 1.88
N LYS A 9 7.76 -0.55 2.83
CA LYS A 9 7.81 -1.91 3.39
C LYS A 9 6.52 -2.32 4.09
N LYS A 10 5.90 -1.41 4.85
CA LYS A 10 4.62 -1.68 5.50
C LYS A 10 3.50 -1.87 4.47
N LEU A 11 3.50 -1.09 3.41
CA LEU A 11 2.56 -1.27 2.29
C LEU A 11 2.71 -2.65 1.65
N GLU A 12 3.93 -3.10 1.35
CA GLU A 12 4.19 -4.45 0.80
C GLU A 12 3.68 -5.59 1.70
N GLN A 13 3.70 -5.38 3.03
CA GLN A 13 3.18 -6.37 3.97
C GLN A 13 1.65 -6.38 3.99
N LEU A 14 1.01 -5.21 3.93
CA LEU A 14 -0.44 -5.09 3.97
C LEU A 14 -1.09 -5.60 2.68
N GLU A 15 -0.45 -5.37 1.53
CA GLU A 15 -0.88 -5.90 0.23
C GLU A 15 -0.93 -7.43 0.26
N LYS A 16 0.11 -8.08 0.80
CA LYS A 16 0.10 -9.55 0.96
C LYS A 16 -1.03 -10.05 1.88
N VAL A 17 -1.32 -9.32 2.94
CA VAL A 17 -2.43 -9.68 3.86
C VAL A 17 -3.78 -9.51 3.16
N ALA A 18 -3.96 -8.45 2.37
CA ALA A 18 -5.16 -8.23 1.58
C ALA A 18 -5.31 -9.31 0.50
N ASP A 19 -4.25 -9.63 -0.25
CA ASP A 19 -4.23 -10.70 -1.27
C ASP A 19 -4.62 -12.07 -0.67
N GLU A 20 -4.07 -12.41 0.51
CA GLU A 20 -4.40 -13.65 1.20
C GLU A 20 -5.86 -13.68 1.71
N ALA A 21 -6.38 -12.55 2.18
CA ALA A 21 -7.78 -12.43 2.61
C ALA A 21 -8.73 -12.51 1.40
N GLU A 22 -8.40 -11.86 0.29
CA GLU A 22 -9.15 -11.91 -0.97
C GLU A 22 -9.22 -13.34 -1.50
N ALA A 23 -8.09 -14.07 -1.49
CA ALA A 23 -8.05 -15.46 -1.95
C ALA A 23 -9.00 -16.35 -1.14
N ARG A 24 -8.99 -16.22 0.19
CA ARG A 24 -9.90 -16.98 1.07
C ARG A 24 -11.36 -16.63 0.82
N TYR A 25 -11.68 -15.34 0.68
CA TYR A 25 -13.04 -14.90 0.36
C TYR A 25 -13.48 -15.37 -1.03
N THR A 26 -12.59 -15.38 -2.01
CA THR A 26 -12.87 -15.88 -3.37
C THR A 26 -13.23 -17.36 -3.38
N GLU A 27 -12.62 -18.17 -2.51
CA GLU A 27 -12.98 -19.59 -2.33
C GLU A 27 -14.36 -19.77 -1.67
N GLN A 28 -14.80 -18.80 -0.86
CA GLN A 28 -16.04 -18.86 -0.07
C GLN A 28 -16.76 -17.50 -0.05
N PRO A 29 -17.31 -17.05 -1.19
CA PRO A 29 -17.82 -15.69 -1.35
C PRO A 29 -19.10 -15.38 -0.56
N GLU A 30 -19.78 -16.42 -0.04
CA GLU A 30 -20.96 -16.27 0.82
C GLU A 30 -20.61 -16.11 2.31
N SER A 31 -19.32 -16.22 2.67
CA SER A 31 -18.86 -16.07 4.05
C SER A 31 -18.73 -14.61 4.44
N GLU A 32 -19.66 -14.14 5.28
CA GLU A 32 -19.63 -12.78 5.83
C GLU A 32 -18.36 -12.50 6.66
N GLU A 33 -17.87 -13.50 7.39
CA GLU A 33 -16.62 -13.38 8.17
C GLU A 33 -15.41 -13.12 7.25
N LEU A 34 -15.30 -13.87 6.15
CA LEU A 34 -14.19 -13.70 5.20
C LEU A 34 -14.34 -12.41 4.40
N GLY A 35 -15.58 -12.01 4.06
CA GLY A 35 -15.87 -10.73 3.44
C GLY A 35 -15.42 -9.56 4.32
N ASN A 36 -15.80 -9.55 5.60
CA ASN A 36 -15.38 -8.53 6.56
C ASN A 36 -13.85 -8.51 6.75
N ALA A 37 -13.22 -9.69 6.83
CA ALA A 37 -11.76 -9.78 6.96
C ALA A 37 -11.04 -9.20 5.73
N PHE A 38 -11.55 -9.45 4.52
CA PHE A 38 -11.02 -8.85 3.30
C PHE A 38 -11.22 -7.33 3.27
N ASP A 39 -12.41 -6.84 3.60
CA ASP A 39 -12.71 -5.40 3.64
C ASP A 39 -11.77 -4.65 4.60
N GLU A 40 -11.51 -5.21 5.79
CA GLU A 40 -10.58 -4.63 6.76
C GLU A 40 -9.13 -4.63 6.23
N ALA A 41 -8.69 -5.74 5.62
CA ALA A 41 -7.35 -5.86 5.07
C ALA A 41 -7.13 -4.89 3.91
N TYR A 42 -8.07 -4.83 2.96
CA TYR A 42 -8.02 -3.92 1.81
C TYR A 42 -8.05 -2.46 2.25
N LYS A 43 -8.88 -2.10 3.25
CA LYS A 43 -8.90 -0.75 3.81
C LYS A 43 -7.54 -0.38 4.40
N ALA A 44 -6.91 -1.28 5.16
CA ALA A 44 -5.61 -1.02 5.76
C ALA A 44 -4.50 -0.85 4.70
N GLU A 45 -4.49 -1.68 3.67
CA GLU A 45 -3.59 -1.53 2.51
C GLU A 45 -3.80 -0.17 1.82
N PHE A 46 -5.04 0.17 1.50
CA PHE A 46 -5.38 1.41 0.82
C PHE A 46 -4.98 2.64 1.64
N ASP A 47 -5.24 2.65 2.95
CA ASP A 47 -4.84 3.73 3.84
C ASP A 47 -3.30 3.87 3.89
N ALA A 48 -2.56 2.76 3.91
CA ALA A 48 -1.10 2.77 3.85
C ALA A 48 -0.59 3.31 2.51
N TYR A 49 -1.22 2.94 1.39
CA TYR A 49 -0.90 3.44 0.06
C TYR A 49 -1.09 4.96 -0.02
N ILE A 50 -2.25 5.46 0.41
CA ILE A 50 -2.55 6.91 0.43
C ILE A 50 -1.60 7.65 1.36
N SER A 51 -1.31 7.11 2.55
CA SER A 51 -0.36 7.70 3.50
C SER A 51 1.05 7.80 2.92
N THR A 52 1.49 6.77 2.20
CA THR A 52 2.81 6.74 1.56
C THR A 52 2.90 7.79 0.44
N ALA A 53 1.89 7.88 -0.42
CA ALA A 53 1.85 8.88 -1.48
C ALA A 53 1.83 10.32 -0.93
N LYS A 54 1.03 10.60 0.12
CA LYS A 54 1.04 11.89 0.81
C LYS A 54 2.40 12.22 1.43
N TYR A 55 3.09 11.22 1.97
CA TYR A 55 4.41 11.42 2.55
C TYR A 55 5.46 11.80 1.50
N ILE A 56 5.42 11.18 0.31
CA ILE A 56 6.29 11.55 -0.82
C ILE A 56 6.04 13.01 -1.24
N GLU A 57 4.78 13.40 -1.39
CA GLU A 57 4.42 14.78 -1.74
C GLU A 57 4.93 15.77 -0.68
N TYR A 58 4.70 15.48 0.59
CA TYR A 58 5.19 16.28 1.71
C TYR A 58 6.71 16.42 1.72
N MET A 59 7.45 15.31 1.67
CA MET A 59 8.91 15.34 1.81
C MET A 59 9.64 15.94 0.61
N THR A 60 8.98 15.99 -0.55
CA THR A 60 9.50 16.63 -1.76
C THR A 60 9.09 18.10 -1.88
N GLY A 61 8.37 18.64 -0.88
CA GLY A 61 7.84 20.00 -0.94
C GLY A 61 6.88 20.22 -2.12
N GLY A 62 6.17 19.17 -2.55
CA GLY A 62 5.27 19.20 -3.70
C GLY A 62 5.95 19.05 -5.07
N ALA A 63 7.28 18.89 -5.14
CA ALA A 63 7.96 18.63 -6.42
C ALA A 63 7.48 17.32 -7.07
N VAL A 64 7.08 16.34 -6.25
CA VAL A 64 6.30 15.18 -6.68
C VAL A 64 4.88 15.34 -6.13
N ASN A 65 3.91 15.67 -6.97
CA ASN A 65 2.51 15.76 -6.53
C ASN A 65 1.93 14.39 -6.15
N PHE A 66 0.85 14.40 -5.37
CA PHE A 66 0.18 13.19 -4.86
C PHE A 66 -0.13 12.13 -5.93
N MET A 67 -0.65 12.55 -7.09
CA MET A 67 -1.00 11.61 -8.18
C MET A 67 0.24 10.98 -8.82
N THR A 68 1.32 11.75 -8.93
CA THR A 68 2.61 11.25 -9.40
C THR A 68 3.23 10.31 -8.37
N ALA A 69 3.15 10.63 -7.08
CA ALA A 69 3.61 9.76 -6.00
C ALA A 69 2.89 8.40 -6.01
N LYS A 70 1.57 8.41 -6.17
CA LYS A 70 0.76 7.19 -6.38
C LYS A 70 1.29 6.32 -7.52
N LYS A 71 1.47 6.92 -8.69
CA LYS A 71 2.02 6.24 -9.87
C LYS A 71 3.42 5.67 -9.62
N LEU A 72 4.29 6.42 -8.93
CA LEU A 72 5.64 5.95 -8.58
C LEU A 72 5.59 4.72 -7.67
N ILE A 73 4.75 4.73 -6.64
CA ILE A 73 4.59 3.57 -5.75
C ILE A 73 4.11 2.34 -6.52
N GLN A 74 3.17 2.50 -7.46
CA GLN A 74 2.62 1.37 -8.23
C GLN A 74 3.57 0.82 -9.30
N THR A 75 4.34 1.69 -9.95
CA THR A 75 5.12 1.31 -11.15
C THR A 75 6.63 1.22 -10.91
N LYS A 76 7.11 1.78 -9.79
CA LYS A 76 8.53 1.96 -9.48
C LYS A 76 8.90 1.63 -8.05
N ARG A 77 8.12 0.76 -7.39
CA ARG A 77 8.34 0.38 -5.98
C ARG A 77 9.73 -0.20 -5.72
N ALA A 78 10.18 -1.10 -6.58
CA ALA A 78 11.48 -1.76 -6.44
C ALA A 78 12.62 -0.75 -6.57
N GLU A 79 12.56 0.13 -7.57
CA GLU A 79 13.53 1.22 -7.73
C GLU A 79 13.52 2.19 -6.56
N LEU A 80 12.32 2.54 -6.03
CA LEU A 80 12.21 3.36 -4.82
C LEU A 80 12.89 2.71 -3.63
N LEU A 81 12.66 1.42 -3.38
CA LEU A 81 13.31 0.70 -2.28
C LEU A 81 14.82 0.64 -2.44
N GLN A 82 15.32 0.46 -3.66
CA GLN A 82 16.76 0.46 -3.95
C GLN A 82 17.41 1.83 -3.68
N LEU A 83 16.73 2.93 -4.02
CA LEU A 83 17.22 4.29 -3.78
C LEU A 83 17.17 4.71 -2.31
N LEU A 84 16.34 4.04 -1.50
CA LEU A 84 16.09 4.38 -0.10
C LEU A 84 16.84 3.49 0.90
N ALA A 85 17.48 2.42 0.43
CA ALA A 85 18.34 1.52 1.21
C ALA A 85 19.69 2.18 1.53
#